data_AF-A0AAD9LUV8-F1
#
_entry.id   AF-A0AAD9LUV8-F1
#
_cell.length_a   1.000
_cell.length_b   1.000
_cell.length_c   1.000
_cell.angle_alpha   90.00
_cell.angle_beta   90.00
_cell.angle_gamma   90.00
#
_symmetry.space_group_name_H-M   'P 1'
#
loop_
_entity.id
_entity.type
_entity.pdbx_description
1 polymer ?
#
loop_
_entity_poly.entity_id
_entity_poly.type
_entity_poly.pdbx_seq_one_letter_code
_entity_poly.pdbx_strand_id
1 'polypeptide(L)'
;MADEDGGLFSIAIGDSDEEGLISEAAAKAKERPRDWQSEEEFQELRATYRVNVQNGEIWQKIELPLAAGGKADKPVLQELLHAVEELYFSRRFAEAAAFARRVLDGSDAALDRDTRGTLARYEEKSRGRAGM
;
A
#
# COMPACT_ATOMS: atom_id res chain seq x y z
N MET A 1 26.82 50.64 18.85
CA MET A 1 26.71 49.36 18.13
C MET A 1 26.44 48.34 19.20
N ALA A 2 25.16 48.03 19.40
CA ALA A 2 24.67 47.20 20.50
C ALA A 2 23.77 46.12 19.90
N ASP A 3 24.25 44.89 20.07
CA ASP A 3 23.52 43.63 20.22
C ASP A 3 22.78 43.02 19.00
N GLU A 4 23.49 42.06 18.39
CA GLU A 4 22.95 40.94 17.64
C GLU A 4 22.21 39.99 18.60
N ASP A 5 20.89 39.81 18.46
CA ASP A 5 20.21 38.56 18.84
C ASP A 5 18.92 38.38 18.03
N GLY A 6 19.10 37.98 16.78
CA GLY A 6 18.04 37.47 15.91
C GLY A 6 18.45 36.09 15.39
N GLY A 7 18.83 35.21 16.32
CA GLY A 7 19.30 33.86 16.01
C GLY A 7 18.22 33.00 15.33
N LEU A 8 18.68 31.99 14.61
CA LEU A 8 17.93 31.00 13.79
C LEU A 8 16.72 30.30 14.48
N PHE A 9 16.43 30.60 15.75
CA PHE A 9 15.31 30.10 16.54
C PHE A 9 14.23 31.14 16.89
N SER A 10 14.21 32.31 16.23
CA SER A 10 13.11 33.27 16.34
C SER A 10 11.85 32.79 15.60
N ILE A 11 11.30 31.65 16.01
CA ILE A 11 9.94 31.25 15.64
C ILE A 11 8.99 32.01 16.57
N ALA A 12 8.35 33.06 16.05
CA ALA A 12 7.20 33.65 16.70
C ALA A 12 6.02 32.68 16.59
N ILE A 13 5.77 31.89 17.63
CA ILE A 13 4.50 31.18 17.79
C ILE A 13 3.46 32.24 18.14
N GLY A 14 2.81 32.79 17.12
CA GLY A 14 1.63 33.61 17.27
C GLY A 14 0.46 32.73 17.70
N ASP A 15 0.17 32.74 19.00
CA ASP A 15 -1.08 32.26 19.55
C ASP A 15 -2.19 33.26 19.19
N SER A 16 -2.84 33.03 18.06
CA SER A 16 -4.04 33.75 17.64
C SER A 16 -5.16 32.72 17.49
N ASP A 17 -5.68 32.24 18.62
CA ASP A 17 -6.91 31.45 18.69
C ASP A 17 -8.08 32.34 18.22
N GLU A 18 -8.45 32.21 16.95
CA GLU A 18 -9.75 32.62 16.46
C GLU A 18 -10.76 31.53 16.87
N GLU A 19 -11.66 31.87 17.80
CA GLU A 19 -12.80 31.08 18.26
C GLU A 19 -13.77 30.81 17.09
N GLY A 20 -13.41 29.90 16.20
CA GLY A 20 -14.31 29.28 15.23
C GLY A 20 -14.75 27.93 15.76
N LEU A 21 -15.96 27.86 16.33
CA LEU A 21 -16.74 26.67 16.73
C LEU A 21 -16.11 25.32 16.35
N ILE A 22 -15.11 24.90 17.11
CA ILE A 22 -14.57 23.55 17.07
C ILE A 22 -15.56 22.69 17.85
N SER A 23 -16.10 21.64 17.23
CA SER A 23 -16.94 20.68 17.93
C SER A 23 -16.21 20.14 19.16
N GLU A 24 -16.93 19.79 20.24
CA GLU A 24 -16.30 19.27 21.48
C GLU A 24 -15.34 18.08 21.21
N ALA A 25 -15.59 17.30 20.16
CA ALA A 25 -14.70 16.25 19.70
C ALA A 25 -13.37 16.78 19.13
N ALA A 26 -13.39 17.87 18.37
CA ALA A 26 -12.21 18.53 17.83
C ALA A 26 -11.43 19.33 18.90
N ALA A 27 -12.13 19.89 19.89
CA ALA A 27 -11.50 20.51 21.05
C ALA A 27 -10.75 19.47 21.91
N LYS A 28 -11.34 18.29 22.16
CA LYS A 28 -10.65 17.17 22.83
C LYS A 28 -9.53 16.55 21.99
N ALA A 29 -9.58 16.68 20.66
CA ALA A 29 -8.50 16.28 19.77
C ALA A 29 -7.32 17.27 19.79
N LYS A 30 -7.54 18.57 20.07
CA LYS A 30 -6.45 19.54 20.31
C LYS A 30 -5.65 19.23 21.59
N GLU A 31 -6.27 18.66 22.62
CA GLU A 31 -5.60 18.29 23.87
C GLU A 31 -4.83 16.96 23.81
N ARG A 32 -5.14 16.10 22.84
CA ARG A 32 -4.54 14.77 22.73
C ARG A 32 -3.50 14.75 21.61
N PRO A 33 -2.25 14.31 21.88
CA PRO A 33 -1.25 14.10 20.84
C PRO A 33 -1.79 13.24 19.70
N ARG A 34 -1.31 13.46 18.46
CA ARG A 34 -1.74 12.71 17.27
C ARG A 34 -1.62 11.19 17.42
N ASP A 35 -0.71 10.73 18.27
CA ASP A 35 -0.43 9.32 18.53
C ASP A 35 -1.04 8.81 19.85
N TRP A 36 -1.97 9.56 20.45
CA TRP A 36 -2.64 9.15 21.68
C TRP A 36 -3.73 8.11 21.40
N GLN A 37 -3.71 7.01 22.16
CA GLN A 37 -4.73 5.96 22.18
C GLN A 37 -5.02 5.59 23.63
N SER A 38 -6.28 5.40 24.02
CA SER A 38 -6.60 4.89 25.35
C SER A 38 -6.27 3.41 25.50
N GLU A 39 -6.05 2.96 26.74
CA GLU A 39 -5.79 1.54 27.03
C GLU A 39 -6.96 0.63 26.59
N GLU A 40 -8.20 1.11 26.72
CA GLU A 40 -9.39 0.36 26.28
C GLU A 40 -9.38 0.14 24.77
N GLU A 41 -9.16 1.20 23.98
CA GLU A 41 -9.04 1.13 22.53
C GLU A 41 -7.86 0.24 22.09
N PHE A 42 -6.74 0.28 22.84
CA PHE A 42 -5.60 -0.59 22.57
C PHE A 42 -5.93 -2.07 22.83
N GLN A 43 -6.64 -2.39 23.91
CA GLN A 43 -7.02 -3.77 24.21
C GLN A 43 -8.06 -4.30 23.20
N GLU A 44 -9.00 -3.47 22.74
CA GLU A 44 -9.92 -3.83 21.67
C GLU A 44 -9.20 -4.08 20.34
N LEU A 45 -8.27 -3.20 19.96
CA LEU A 45 -7.42 -3.39 18.78
C LEU A 45 -6.60 -4.66 18.89
N ARG A 46 -5.97 -4.89 20.05
CA ARG A 46 -5.17 -6.09 20.30
C ARG A 46 -6.01 -7.37 20.24
N ALA A 47 -7.23 -7.35 20.77
CA ALA A 47 -8.13 -8.50 20.74
C ALA A 47 -8.55 -8.86 19.30
N THR A 48 -8.69 -7.86 18.44
CA THR A 48 -9.09 -8.04 17.03
C THR A 48 -7.90 -8.18 16.07
N TYR A 49 -6.69 -7.80 16.50
CA TYR A 49 -5.51 -7.81 15.65
C TYR A 49 -5.17 -9.23 15.16
N ARG A 50 -5.03 -9.35 13.85
CA ARG A 50 -4.51 -10.54 13.18
C ARG A 50 -3.30 -10.12 12.37
N VAL A 51 -2.20 -10.83 12.55
CA VAL A 51 -1.03 -10.67 11.69
C VAL A 51 -1.46 -10.97 10.26
N ASN A 52 -1.13 -10.08 9.33
CA ASN A 52 -1.32 -10.35 7.92
C ASN A 52 -0.31 -11.41 7.49
N VAL A 53 -0.78 -12.64 7.28
CA VAL A 53 0.06 -13.75 6.79
C VAL A 53 -0.12 -13.87 5.28
N GLN A 54 0.92 -13.52 4.54
CA GLN A 54 0.98 -13.65 3.09
C GLN A 54 1.29 -15.12 2.70
N ASN A 55 0.24 -15.90 2.43
CA ASN A 55 0.34 -17.34 2.11
C ASN A 55 0.33 -17.66 0.60
N GLY A 56 0.53 -16.67 -0.27
CA GLY A 56 0.44 -16.88 -1.73
C GLY A 56 -0.99 -16.99 -2.24
N GLU A 57 -1.92 -16.29 -1.59
CA GLU A 57 -3.35 -16.28 -1.96
C GLU A 57 -3.83 -14.94 -2.51
N ILE A 58 -2.96 -13.92 -2.61
CA ILE A 58 -3.34 -12.62 -3.18
C ILE A 58 -3.93 -12.78 -4.57
N TRP A 59 -3.35 -13.64 -5.41
CA TRP A 59 -3.79 -13.86 -6.79
C TRP A 59 -5.25 -14.30 -6.94
N GLN A 60 -5.84 -14.92 -5.91
CA GLN A 60 -7.23 -15.37 -5.92
C GLN A 60 -8.22 -14.23 -5.73
N LYS A 61 -7.79 -13.14 -5.08
CA LYS A 61 -8.62 -11.96 -4.81
C LYS A 61 -8.66 -10.99 -5.98
N ILE A 62 -7.74 -11.15 -6.93
CA ILE A 62 -7.62 -10.28 -8.09
C ILE A 62 -8.58 -10.75 -9.18
N GLU A 63 -9.56 -9.90 -9.48
CA GLU A 63 -10.48 -10.09 -10.59
C GLU A 63 -9.79 -9.73 -11.91
N LEU A 64 -9.77 -10.70 -12.84
CA LEU A 64 -9.23 -10.53 -14.18
C LEU A 64 -10.30 -10.90 -15.23
N PRO A 65 -10.31 -10.23 -16.39
CA PRO A 65 -9.40 -9.15 -16.80
C PRO A 65 -9.64 -7.86 -16.02
N LEU A 66 -8.61 -7.01 -15.90
CA LEU A 66 -8.76 -5.69 -15.27
C LEU A 66 -9.86 -4.90 -15.98
N ALA A 67 -10.71 -4.23 -15.21
CA ALA A 67 -11.91 -3.56 -15.73
C ALA A 67 -11.59 -2.67 -16.94
N ALA A 68 -12.38 -2.85 -18.00
CA ALA A 68 -12.18 -2.16 -19.27
C ALA A 68 -12.55 -0.67 -19.12
N GLY A 69 -11.55 0.20 -19.20
CA GLY A 69 -11.79 1.65 -19.09
C GLY A 69 -10.54 2.54 -19.19
N GLY A 70 -9.33 1.97 -19.15
CA GLY A 70 -8.08 2.74 -19.24
C GLY A 70 -6.90 1.97 -18.67
N LYS A 71 -5.82 2.70 -18.36
CA LYS A 71 -4.70 2.14 -17.60
C LYS A 71 -5.14 1.86 -16.17
N ALA A 72 -4.72 0.74 -15.61
CA ALA A 72 -4.99 0.43 -14.22
C ALA A 72 -4.19 1.37 -13.30
N ASP A 73 -4.75 1.64 -12.12
CA ASP A 73 -4.09 2.45 -11.11
C ASP A 73 -2.87 1.72 -10.54
N LYS A 74 -1.87 2.51 -10.13
CA LYS A 74 -0.62 2.01 -9.52
C LYS A 74 -0.82 0.97 -8.40
N PRO A 75 -1.74 1.14 -7.42
CA PRO A 75 -1.98 0.11 -6.41
C PRO A 75 -2.41 -1.24 -7.01
N VAL A 76 -3.29 -1.25 -8.00
CA VAL A 76 -3.74 -2.47 -8.68
C VAL A 76 -2.57 -3.17 -9.37
N LEU A 77 -1.71 -2.39 -10.04
CA LEU A 77 -0.51 -2.90 -10.71
C LEU A 77 0.48 -3.52 -9.72
N GLN A 78 0.68 -2.89 -8.55
CA GLN A 78 1.52 -3.46 -7.50
C GLN A 78 0.94 -4.75 -6.92
N GLU A 79 -0.38 -4.83 -6.75
CA GLU A 79 -1.04 -6.04 -6.25
C GLU A 79 -0.87 -7.23 -7.20
N LEU A 80 -0.93 -6.99 -8.52
CA LEU A 80 -0.64 -8.00 -9.54
C LEU A 80 0.79 -8.54 -9.45
N LEU A 81 1.76 -7.65 -9.27
CA LEU A 81 3.16 -8.03 -9.12
C LEU A 81 3.38 -8.81 -7.83
N HIS A 82 2.87 -8.32 -6.70
CA HIS A 82 2.96 -9.05 -5.44
C HIS A 82 2.32 -10.44 -5.52
N ALA A 83 1.18 -10.57 -6.18
CA ALA A 83 0.53 -11.86 -6.38
C ALA A 83 1.41 -12.87 -7.12
N VAL A 84 2.08 -12.47 -8.21
CA VAL A 84 2.99 -13.37 -8.94
C VAL A 84 4.26 -13.67 -8.14
N GLU A 85 4.76 -12.68 -7.40
CA GLU A 85 5.95 -12.80 -6.57
C GLU A 85 5.73 -13.76 -5.41
N GLU A 86 4.61 -13.64 -4.70
CA GLU A 86 4.27 -14.57 -3.63
C GLU A 86 4.20 -16.01 -4.14
N LEU A 87 3.51 -16.25 -5.27
CA LEU A 87 3.45 -17.57 -5.88
C LEU A 87 4.86 -18.10 -6.21
N TYR A 88 5.71 -17.24 -6.79
CA TYR A 88 7.09 -17.60 -7.10
C TYR A 88 7.91 -17.95 -5.84
N PHE A 89 7.82 -17.14 -4.78
CA PHE A 89 8.56 -17.35 -3.54
C PHE A 89 8.04 -18.53 -2.73
N SER A 90 6.73 -18.81 -2.79
CA SER A 90 6.11 -20.04 -2.28
C SER A 90 6.42 -21.28 -3.13
N ARG A 91 7.26 -21.17 -4.17
CA ARG A 91 7.64 -22.24 -5.10
C ARG A 91 6.47 -22.84 -5.90
N ARG A 92 5.35 -22.13 -5.97
CA ARG A 92 4.16 -22.49 -6.77
C ARG A 92 4.34 -22.02 -8.21
N PHE A 93 5.41 -22.49 -8.86
CA PHE A 93 5.87 -21.95 -10.14
C PHE A 93 4.88 -22.14 -11.29
N ALA A 94 4.16 -23.27 -11.33
CA ALA A 94 3.14 -23.48 -12.36
C ALA A 94 2.01 -22.46 -12.27
N GLU A 95 1.57 -22.15 -11.04
CA GLU A 95 0.52 -21.16 -10.78
C GLU A 95 1.02 -19.74 -11.04
N ALA A 96 2.26 -19.43 -10.66
CA ALA A 96 2.88 -18.14 -10.97
C ALA A 96 2.94 -17.89 -12.49
N ALA A 97 3.37 -18.90 -13.26
CA ALA A 97 3.40 -18.81 -14.71
C ALA A 97 2.01 -18.65 -15.32
N ALA A 98 1.04 -19.46 -14.89
CA ALA A 98 -0.33 -19.40 -15.38
C ALA A 98 -1.00 -18.05 -15.05
N PHE A 99 -0.79 -17.53 -13.84
CA PHE A 99 -1.33 -16.24 -13.44
C PHE A 99 -0.72 -15.10 -14.25
N ALA A 100 0.62 -15.06 -14.38
CA ALA A 100 1.30 -14.04 -15.19
C ALA A 100 0.81 -14.04 -16.63
N ARG A 101 0.68 -15.24 -17.24
CA ARG A 101 0.15 -15.41 -18.59
C ARG A 101 -1.28 -14.90 -18.70
N ARG A 102 -2.16 -15.25 -17.75
CA ARG A 102 -3.56 -14.78 -17.72
C ARG A 102 -3.66 -13.25 -17.68
N VAL A 103 -2.80 -12.59 -16.90
CA VAL A 103 -2.74 -11.13 -16.83
C VAL A 103 -2.27 -10.53 -18.15
N LEU A 104 -1.19 -11.07 -18.73
CA LEU A 104 -0.63 -10.60 -20.00
C LEU A 104 -1.60 -10.81 -21.17
N ASP A 105 -2.37 -11.89 -21.20
CA ASP A 105 -3.29 -12.17 -22.30
C ASP A 105 -4.61 -11.37 -22.16
N GLY A 106 -5.11 -11.21 -20.93
CA GLY A 106 -6.42 -10.61 -20.67
C GLY A 106 -6.42 -9.12 -20.33
N SER A 107 -5.30 -8.58 -19.85
CA SER A 107 -5.23 -7.22 -19.29
C SER A 107 -4.10 -6.36 -19.87
N ASP A 108 -3.45 -6.78 -20.95
CA ASP A 108 -2.26 -6.12 -21.50
C ASP A 108 -2.41 -4.61 -21.70
N ALA A 109 -3.58 -4.19 -22.21
CA ALA A 109 -3.88 -2.79 -22.50
C ALA A 109 -3.95 -1.90 -21.24
N ALA A 110 -4.25 -2.49 -20.09
CA ALA A 110 -4.33 -1.79 -18.80
C ALA A 110 -2.96 -1.69 -18.10
N LEU A 111 -1.94 -2.43 -18.56
CA LEU A 111 -0.62 -2.46 -17.95
C LEU A 111 0.27 -1.33 -18.49
N ASP A 112 1.09 -0.75 -17.60
CA ASP A 112 2.25 0.01 -18.03
C ASP A 112 3.40 -0.92 -18.50
N ARG A 113 4.40 -0.32 -19.14
CA ARG A 113 5.51 -1.04 -19.76
C ARG A 113 6.34 -1.83 -18.73
N ASP A 114 6.61 -1.25 -17.56
CA ASP A 114 7.45 -1.85 -16.54
C ASP A 114 6.74 -3.02 -15.87
N THR A 115 5.46 -2.86 -15.55
CA THR A 115 4.63 -3.95 -15.01
C THR A 115 4.54 -5.12 -15.98
N ARG A 116 4.26 -4.84 -17.26
CA ARG A 116 4.24 -5.87 -18.32
C ARG A 116 5.58 -6.62 -18.43
N GLY A 117 6.70 -5.88 -18.48
CA GLY A 117 8.03 -6.48 -18.57
C GLY A 117 8.37 -7.35 -17.36
N THR A 118 7.96 -6.93 -16.18
CA THR A 118 8.19 -7.67 -14.92
C THR A 118 7.36 -8.94 -14.88
N LEU A 119 6.09 -8.89 -15.26
CA LEU A 119 5.22 -10.08 -15.36
C LEU A 119 5.76 -11.10 -16.37
N ALA A 120 6.19 -10.66 -17.55
CA ALA A 120 6.78 -11.54 -18.56
C ALA A 120 8.04 -12.25 -18.04
N ARG A 121 8.91 -11.53 -17.32
CA ARG A 121 10.10 -12.12 -16.70
C ARG A 121 9.75 -13.14 -15.62
N TYR A 122 8.75 -12.87 -14.78
CA TYR A 122 8.30 -13.83 -13.79
C TYR A 122 7.64 -15.06 -14.42
N GLU A 123 6.89 -14.89 -15.51
CA GLU A 123 6.34 -16.00 -16.27
C GLU A 123 7.44 -16.94 -16.79
N GLU A 124 8.44 -16.39 -17.50
CA GLU A 124 9.56 -17.15 -18.05
C GLU A 124 10.35 -17.89 -16.96
N LYS A 125 10.73 -17.18 -15.90
CA LYS A 125 11.45 -17.77 -14.76
C LYS A 125 10.66 -18.89 -14.11
N SER A 126 9.34 -18.71 -13.96
CA SER A 126 8.47 -19.69 -13.32
C SER A 126 8.32 -20.94 -14.19
N ARG A 127 8.16 -20.79 -15.51
CA ARG A 127 8.14 -21.91 -16.46
C ARG A 127 9.43 -22.73 -16.42
N GLY A 128 10.58 -22.05 -16.48
CA GLY A 128 11.88 -22.72 -16.37
C GLY A 128 12.07 -23.48 -15.05
N ARG A 129 11.51 -22.97 -13.94
CA ARG A 129 11.54 -23.64 -12.63
C ARG A 129 10.53 -24.77 -12.51
N ALA A 130 9.42 -24.71 -13.24
CA ALA A 130 8.40 -25.74 -13.28
C ALA A 130 8.71 -26.87 -14.28
N GLY A 131 9.69 -26.67 -15.18
CA GLY A 131 10.04 -27.64 -16.23
C GLY A 131 9.10 -27.58 -17.44
N MET A 132 8.55 -26.40 -17.75
CA MET A 132 7.58 -26.12 -18.84
C MET A 132 8.10 -25.10 -19.86
#